data_AF-X0XUA6-F1
#
_entry.id   AF-X0XUA6-F1
#
_cell.length_a   1.000
_cell.length_b   1.000
_cell.length_c   1.000
_cell.angle_alpha   90.00
_cell.angle_beta   90.00
_cell.angle_gamma   90.00
#
_symmetry.space_group_name_H-M   'P 1'
#
loop_
_entity.id
_entity.type
_entity.pdbx_description
1 polymer ?
#
loop_
_entity_poly.entity_id
_entity_poly.type
_entity_poly.pdbx_seq_one_letter_code
_entity_poly.pdbx_strand_id
1 'polypeptide(L)'
;SAQGERTDIHVDAISRGVNGEEYDRITAIIETKGCWHQELDNAMETQLLNRYLKDNQCQYGLYLVGWFNCDQWSDGDHRKRRAPKLSICEAQIQFDAQASALSQQGTLLKALVVNIALR
;
A
#
# COMPACT_ATOMS: atom_id res chain seq x y z
N SER A 1 2.98 -23.94 11.93
CA SER A 1 2.90 -22.84 12.93
C SER A 1 2.68 -21.53 12.18
N ALA A 2 1.44 -21.20 11.84
CA ALA A 2 1.09 -19.90 11.25
C ALA A 2 0.87 -18.91 12.39
N GLN A 3 1.97 -18.38 12.91
CA GLN A 3 1.93 -17.24 13.84
C GLN A 3 1.37 -16.06 13.03
N GLY A 4 0.19 -15.57 13.41
CA GLY A 4 -0.64 -14.66 12.62
C GLY A 4 0.16 -13.56 11.94
N GLU A 5 0.24 -13.62 10.62
CA GLU A 5 0.84 -12.55 9.83
C GLU A 5 -0.04 -11.31 10.01
N ARG A 6 0.50 -10.29 10.69
CA ARG A 6 -0.22 -9.06 10.97
C ARG A 6 -0.09 -8.16 9.75
N THR A 7 -1.20 -7.89 9.08
CA THR A 7 -1.28 -6.83 8.08
C THR A 7 -0.94 -5.49 8.72
N ASP A 8 -0.36 -4.56 7.96
CA ASP A 8 -0.03 -3.24 8.49
C ASP A 8 -1.29 -2.51 8.98
N ILE A 9 -2.33 -2.43 8.14
CA ILE A 9 -3.63 -1.85 8.50
C ILE A 9 -4.76 -2.66 7.89
N HIS A 10 -5.73 -3.05 8.73
CA HIS A 10 -6.99 -3.66 8.34
C HIS A 10 -8.10 -2.63 8.54
N VAL A 11 -8.86 -2.34 7.49
CA VAL A 11 -10.00 -1.42 7.55
C VAL A 11 -11.27 -2.21 7.26
N ASP A 12 -12.21 -2.19 8.20
CA ASP A 12 -13.57 -2.67 8.01
C ASP A 12 -14.52 -1.47 8.00
N ALA A 13 -15.26 -1.32 6.90
CA ALA A 13 -16.32 -0.33 6.77
C ALA A 13 -17.67 -1.04 6.72
N ILE A 14 -18.64 -0.50 7.47
CA ILE A 14 -20.00 -1.05 7.52
C ILE A 14 -20.88 -0.17 6.65
N SER A 15 -21.40 -0.72 5.55
CA SER A 15 -22.38 -0.06 4.68
C SER A 15 -23.77 -0.58 4.98
N ARG A 16 -24.78 0.29 4.91
CA ARG A 16 -26.17 -0.15 4.89
C ARG A 16 -26.48 -0.73 3.51
N GLY A 17 -26.99 -1.94 3.46
CA GLY A 17 -27.48 -2.58 2.24
C GLY A 17 -28.66 -1.80 1.66
N VAL A 18 -28.93 -2.03 0.37
CA VAL A 18 -29.92 -1.29 -0.44
C VAL A 18 -31.32 -1.29 0.18
N ASN A 19 -31.63 -2.31 0.99
CA ASN A 19 -32.94 -2.50 1.63
C ASN A 19 -32.97 -2.06 3.10
N GLY A 20 -31.90 -1.45 3.63
CA GLY A 20 -31.86 -0.88 4.99
C GLY A 20 -31.73 -1.88 6.15
N GLU A 21 -31.90 -3.18 5.91
CA GLU A 21 -31.94 -4.23 6.93
C GLU A 21 -30.60 -4.99 7.11
N GLU A 22 -29.82 -5.19 6.05
CA GLU A 22 -28.52 -5.87 6.12
C GLU A 22 -27.35 -4.88 6.10
N TYR A 23 -26.36 -5.11 6.95
CA TYR A 23 -25.10 -4.37 6.94
C TYR A 23 -24.06 -5.15 6.13
N ASP A 24 -23.61 -4.59 5.02
CA ASP A 24 -22.49 -5.14 4.25
C ASP A 24 -21.17 -4.66 4.85
N ARG A 25 -20.26 -5.61 5.11
CA ARG A 25 -18.89 -5.30 5.55
C ARG A 25 -17.97 -5.21 4.34
N ILE A 26 -17.45 -4.03 4.08
CA ILE A 26 -16.39 -3.79 3.10
C ILE A 26 -15.06 -3.82 3.85
N THR A 27 -14.24 -4.81 3.54
CA THR A 27 -12.89 -4.94 4.11
C THR A 27 -11.87 -4.42 3.10
N ALA A 28 -10.88 -3.66 3.57
CA ALA A 28 -9.71 -3.26 2.80
C ALA A 28 -8.43 -3.47 3.60
N ILE A 29 -7.38 -3.95 2.94
CA ILE A 29 -6.06 -4.13 3.55
C ILE A 29 -5.11 -3.07 3.00
N ILE A 30 -4.41 -2.36 3.89
CA ILE A 30 -3.40 -1.38 3.50
C ILE A 30 -2.04 -1.95 3.86
N GLU A 31 -1.15 -2.00 2.87
CA GLU A 31 0.27 -2.32 3.05
C GLU A 31 1.09 -1.04 2.94
N THR A 32 1.97 -0.81 3.90
CA THR A 32 2.67 0.47 4.05
C THR A 32 4.18 0.31 3.90
N LYS A 33 4.83 1.18 3.11
CA LYS A 33 6.29 1.20 2.97
C LYS A 33 6.83 2.62 3.04
N GLY A 34 8.07 2.77 3.50
CA GLY A 34 8.85 3.99 3.27
C GLY A 34 9.54 3.93 1.92
N CYS A 35 9.77 5.08 1.28
CA CYS A 35 10.45 5.14 -0.02
C CYS A 35 11.87 4.55 -0.02
N TRP A 36 12.50 4.35 1.15
CA TRP A 36 13.81 3.69 1.28
C TRP A 36 13.73 2.16 1.44
N HIS A 37 12.53 1.58 1.47
CA HIS A 37 12.34 0.16 1.76
C HIS A 37 12.88 -0.71 0.61
N GLN A 38 13.57 -1.82 0.94
CA GLN A 38 14.22 -2.66 -0.07
C GLN A 38 13.22 -3.38 -0.99
N GLU A 39 12.02 -3.64 -0.49
CA GLU A 39 10.95 -4.30 -1.23
C GLU A 39 9.95 -3.30 -1.84
N LEU A 40 10.31 -2.01 -1.93
CA LEU A 40 9.40 -0.94 -2.38
C LEU A 40 8.69 -1.27 -3.70
N ASP A 41 9.41 -1.85 -4.67
CA ASP A 41 8.85 -2.13 -6.00
C ASP A 41 8.07 -3.44 -6.06
N ASN A 42 8.22 -4.33 -5.07
CA ASN A 42 7.71 -5.70 -5.13
C ASN A 42 6.66 -5.99 -4.06
N ALA A 43 6.63 -5.27 -2.94
CA ALA A 43 5.76 -5.57 -1.80
C ALA A 43 4.26 -5.46 -2.12
N MET A 44 3.89 -4.63 -3.11
CA MET A 44 2.50 -4.59 -3.60
C MET A 44 2.05 -5.94 -4.14
N GLU A 45 2.91 -6.64 -4.89
CA GLU A 45 2.60 -7.96 -5.42
C GLU A 45 2.84 -9.05 -4.35
N THR A 46 4.02 -9.06 -3.75
CA THR A 46 4.47 -10.19 -2.93
C THR A 46 3.80 -10.23 -1.55
N GLN A 47 3.44 -9.07 -0.99
CA GLN A 47 2.84 -8.97 0.35
C GLN A 47 1.36 -8.67 0.24
N LEU A 48 0.99 -7.52 -0.34
CA LEU A 48 -0.41 -7.10 -0.41
C LEU A 48 -1.27 -8.09 -1.21
N LEU A 49 -0.94 -8.34 -2.47
CA LEU A 49 -1.72 -9.25 -3.31
C LEU A 49 -1.55 -10.72 -2.90
N ASN A 50 -0.30 -11.21 -2.89
CA ASN A 50 -0.04 -12.66 -2.82
C ASN A 50 -0.17 -13.27 -1.42
N ARG A 51 -0.06 -12.48 -0.36
CA ARG A 51 -0.23 -12.95 1.02
C ARG A 51 -1.56 -12.44 1.57
N TYR A 52 -1.69 -11.13 1.72
CA TYR A 52 -2.79 -10.59 2.51
C TYR A 52 -4.16 -10.70 1.85
N LEU A 53 -4.30 -10.34 0.57
CA LEU A 53 -5.61 -10.42 -0.10
C LEU A 53 -6.05 -11.87 -0.36
N LYS A 54 -5.11 -12.75 -0.73
CA LYS A 54 -5.39 -14.19 -0.90
C LYS A 54 -5.84 -14.87 0.38
N ASP A 55 -5.23 -14.55 1.52
CA ASP A 55 -5.50 -15.25 2.79
C ASP A 55 -6.73 -14.70 3.54
N ASN A 56 -7.12 -13.43 3.32
CA ASN A 56 -8.18 -12.76 4.08
C ASN A 56 -9.55 -12.70 3.38
N GLN A 57 -9.74 -13.37 2.24
CA GLN A 57 -10.95 -13.25 1.39
C GLN A 57 -11.33 -11.78 1.07
N CYS A 58 -10.32 -10.89 1.06
CA CYS A 58 -10.49 -9.46 0.84
C CYS A 58 -10.16 -9.13 -0.61
N GLN A 59 -11.00 -8.31 -1.25
CA GLN A 59 -10.84 -7.95 -2.66
C GLN A 59 -10.22 -6.55 -2.83
N TYR A 60 -10.07 -5.76 -1.76
CA TYR A 60 -9.61 -4.38 -1.84
C TYR A 60 -8.27 -4.20 -1.12
N GLY A 61 -7.28 -3.67 -1.84
CA GLY A 61 -5.96 -3.37 -1.30
C GLY A 61 -5.50 -1.95 -1.61
N LEU A 62 -4.79 -1.34 -0.66
CA LEU A 62 -4.10 -0.06 -0.86
C LEU A 62 -2.61 -0.23 -0.55
N TYR A 63 -1.77 0.14 -1.51
CA TYR A 63 -0.33 0.26 -1.29
C TYR A 63 0.02 1.70 -0.96
N LEU A 64 0.41 1.94 0.29
CA LEU A 64 0.70 3.27 0.81
C LEU A 64 2.20 3.48 0.96
N VAL A 65 2.75 4.46 0.25
CA VAL A 65 4.17 4.80 0.31
C VAL A 65 4.37 6.16 0.99
N GLY A 66 5.09 6.17 2.11
CA GLY A 66 5.60 7.40 2.71
C GLY A 66 6.82 7.90 1.94
N TRP A 67 6.74 9.11 1.38
CA TRP A 67 7.80 9.72 0.58
C TRP A 67 8.56 10.79 1.37
N PHE A 68 9.85 10.54 1.61
CA PHE A 68 10.67 11.37 2.51
C PHE A 68 11.80 12.12 1.79
N ASN A 69 11.96 11.92 0.47
CA ASN A 69 12.98 12.61 -0.31
C ASN A 69 12.80 14.13 -0.20
N CYS A 70 13.77 14.76 0.47
CA CYS A 70 13.87 16.20 0.64
C CYS A 70 15.33 16.60 0.92
N ASP A 71 15.63 17.88 0.72
CA ASP A 71 16.98 18.41 0.89
C ASP A 71 17.42 18.40 2.36
N GLN A 72 16.47 18.54 3.29
CA GLN A 72 16.69 18.51 4.74
C GLN A 72 17.01 17.11 5.26
N TRP A 73 16.77 16.06 4.47
CA TRP A 73 17.12 14.70 4.89
C TRP A 73 18.64 14.56 4.93
N SER A 74 19.18 14.23 6.11
CA SER A 74 20.63 14.08 6.31
C SER A 74 21.26 13.07 5.35
N ASP A 75 22.36 13.46 4.69
CA ASP A 75 23.18 12.55 3.88
C ASP A 75 23.87 11.46 4.70
N GLY A 76 23.97 11.64 6.02
CA GLY A 76 24.44 10.60 6.94
C GLY A 76 23.43 9.47 7.16
N ASP A 77 22.16 9.66 6.80
CA ASP A 77 21.15 8.63 6.93
C ASP A 77 21.25 7.61 5.78
N HIS A 78 21.57 6.36 6.11
CA HIS A 78 21.68 5.28 5.14
C HIS A 78 20.39 5.03 4.35
N ARG A 79 19.22 5.42 4.87
CA ARG A 79 17.94 5.30 4.18
C ARG A 79 17.84 6.27 2.99
N LYS A 80 18.42 7.47 3.09
CA LYS A 80 18.45 8.44 1.98
C LYS A 80 19.16 7.88 0.75
N ARG A 81 20.25 7.14 0.98
CA ARG A 81 21.02 6.47 -0.09
C ARG A 81 20.27 5.33 -0.76
N ARG A 82 19.30 4.72 -0.07
CA ARG A 82 18.46 3.63 -0.61
C ARG A 82 17.20 4.14 -1.29
N ALA A 83 16.73 5.33 -0.93
CA ALA A 83 15.55 5.91 -1.53
C ALA A 83 15.78 6.19 -3.03
N PRO A 84 14.78 5.92 -3.89
CA PRO A 84 14.84 6.21 -5.32
C PRO A 84 15.13 7.69 -5.56
N LYS A 85 15.88 8.01 -6.62
CA LYS A 85 16.05 9.38 -7.10
C LYS A 85 14.93 9.76 -8.07
N LEU A 86 13.69 9.59 -7.61
CA LEU A 86 12.47 9.93 -8.34
C LEU A 86 11.76 11.09 -7.66
N SER A 87 11.00 11.86 -8.43
CA SER A 87 10.00 12.76 -7.87
C SER A 87 8.84 11.97 -7.28
N ILE A 88 8.11 12.58 -6.34
CA ILE A 88 6.90 11.98 -5.78
C ILE A 88 5.83 11.71 -6.85
N CYS A 89 5.80 12.53 -7.91
CA CYS A 89 4.88 12.38 -9.03
C CYS A 89 5.22 11.14 -9.88
N GLU A 90 6.50 10.97 -10.22
CA GLU A 90 6.96 9.77 -10.93
C GLU A 90 6.71 8.50 -10.13
N ALA A 91 6.94 8.55 -8.81
CA ALA A 91 6.62 7.43 -7.92
C ALA A 91 5.12 7.11 -7.92
N GLN A 92 4.25 8.12 -7.83
CA GLN A 92 2.80 7.92 -7.90
C GLN A 92 2.38 7.28 -9.23
N ILE A 93 2.89 7.78 -10.35
CA ILE A 93 2.62 7.21 -11.70
C ILE A 93 3.06 5.75 -11.78
N GLN A 94 4.27 5.43 -11.28
CA GLN A 94 4.81 4.08 -11.27
C GLN A 94 3.90 3.12 -10.47
N PHE A 95 3.55 3.48 -9.24
CA PHE A 95 2.75 2.59 -8.39
C PHE A 95 1.29 2.51 -8.83
N ASP A 96 0.73 3.57 -9.44
CA ASP A 96 -0.60 3.49 -10.08
C ASP A 96 -0.61 2.52 -11.26
N ALA A 97 0.42 2.56 -12.10
CA ALA A 97 0.56 1.62 -13.21
C ALA A 97 0.69 0.18 -12.71
N GLN A 98 1.48 -0.05 -11.66
CA GLN A 98 1.62 -1.37 -11.04
C GLN A 98 0.30 -1.86 -10.43
N ALA A 99 -0.39 -1.01 -9.66
CA ALA A 99 -1.68 -1.36 -9.06
C ALA A 99 -2.74 -1.69 -10.12
N SER A 100 -2.74 -0.94 -11.23
CA SER A 100 -3.62 -1.21 -12.37
C SER A 100 -3.31 -2.56 -13.01
N ALA A 101 -2.04 -2.89 -13.24
CA ALA A 101 -1.61 -4.15 -13.84
C ALA A 101 -1.91 -5.37 -12.95
N LEU A 102 -1.79 -5.21 -11.63
CA LEU A 102 -2.05 -6.26 -10.65
C LEU A 102 -3.54 -6.40 -10.30
N SER A 103 -4.37 -5.41 -10.61
CA SER A 103 -5.82 -5.51 -10.46
C SER A 103 -6.39 -6.46 -11.50
N GLN A 104 -6.87 -7.62 -11.06
CA GLN A 104 -7.45 -8.67 -11.91
C GLN A 104 -8.83 -9.08 -11.38
N GLN A 105 -9.58 -9.92 -12.11
CA GLN A 105 -10.97 -10.26 -11.80
C GLN A 105 -11.18 -10.66 -10.33
N GLY A 106 -11.87 -9.79 -9.58
CA GLY A 106 -12.14 -9.97 -8.15
C GLY A 106 -11.14 -9.31 -7.20
N THR A 107 -10.18 -8.52 -7.67
CA THR A 107 -9.25 -7.77 -6.82
C THR A 107 -9.00 -6.37 -7.38
N LEU A 108 -9.17 -5.37 -6.53
CA LEU A 108 -8.92 -3.97 -6.82
C LEU A 108 -7.79 -3.44 -5.94
N LEU A 109 -6.69 -3.08 -6.59
CA LEU A 109 -5.55 -2.43 -5.96
C LEU A 109 -5.50 -0.95 -6.33
N LYS A 110 -5.10 -0.13 -5.36
CA LYS A 110 -4.74 1.28 -5.55
C LYS A 110 -3.40 1.56 -4.90
N ALA A 111 -2.73 2.61 -5.36
CA ALA A 111 -1.52 3.13 -4.74
C ALA A 111 -1.72 4.57 -4.28
N LEU A 112 -1.07 4.94 -3.18
CA LEU A 112 -1.02 6.32 -2.71
C LEU A 112 0.39 6.63 -2.20
N VAL A 113 1.01 7.65 -2.77
CA VAL A 113 2.29 8.17 -2.32
C VAL A 113 2.05 9.48 -1.56
N VAL A 114 2.34 9.45 -0.25
CA VAL A 114 2.11 10.60 0.63
C VAL A 114 3.43 11.32 0.88
N ASN A 115 3.42 12.65 0.76
CA ASN A 115 4.58 13.46 1.12
C ASN A 115 4.73 13.52 2.65
N ILE A 116 5.81 12.93 3.16
CA ILE A 116 6.21 12.92 4.57
C ILE A 116 7.57 13.62 4.75
N ALA A 117 7.99 14.43 3.77
CA ALA A 117 9.22 15.22 3.86
C ALA A 117 9.21 16.14 5.08
N LEU A 118 10.41 16.39 5.62
CA LEU A 118 10.62 17.43 6.62
C LEU A 118 10.25 18.79 6.03
N ARG A 119 9.60 19.63 6.85
CA ARG A 119 9.24 21.00 6.50
C ARG A 119 10.26 21.98 7.03
#